data_AF-A0A7X6UE19-F1
#
_entry.id   AF-A0A7X6UE19-F1
#
_cell.length_a   1.000
_cell.length_b   1.000
_cell.length_c   1.000
_cell.angle_alpha   90.00
_cell.angle_beta   90.00
_cell.angle_gamma   90.00
#
_symmetry.space_group_name_H-M   'P 1'
#
loop_
_entity.id
_entity.type
_entity.pdbx_description
1 polymer ?
#
loop_
_entity_poly.entity_id
_entity_poly.type
_entity_poly.pdbx_seq_one_letter_code
_entity_poly.pdbx_strand_id
1 'polypeptide(L)'
;MTTNLTLTPMQLIELDRVVSGLAKIRSLKSQLEAREAALLAAASSLACDVADTGAHPDGGSMAHRMIASVISAALRESDRTVTTRMGRAFTLITDYPHTHDAVSAGLITGAHAGVITDAGSIVTDQVNREHYEAAVLK
;
A
#
# COMPACT_ATOMS: atom_id res chain seq x y z
N MET A 1 -39.78 -15.04 -3.50
CA MET A 1 -40.55 -13.96 -2.86
C MET A 1 -39.59 -12.79 -2.65
N THR A 2 -39.31 -12.04 -3.70
CA THR A 2 -38.45 -10.85 -3.66
C THR A 2 -39.31 -9.66 -3.29
N THR A 3 -39.23 -9.22 -2.04
CA THR A 3 -39.79 -7.95 -1.61
C THR A 3 -39.04 -6.83 -2.34
N ASN A 4 -39.68 -6.26 -3.36
CA ASN A 4 -39.21 -5.01 -3.95
C ASN A 4 -39.36 -3.91 -2.90
N LEU A 5 -38.30 -3.68 -2.14
CA LEU A 5 -38.22 -2.57 -1.21
C LEU A 5 -38.01 -1.29 -2.02
N THR A 6 -39.01 -0.43 -2.11
CA THR A 6 -38.90 0.90 -2.72
C THR A 6 -38.63 1.94 -1.64
N LEU A 7 -37.55 2.69 -1.77
CA LEU A 7 -37.19 3.80 -0.87
C LEU A 7 -38.02 5.05 -1.17
N THR A 8 -38.39 5.79 -0.13
CA THR A 8 -39.01 7.12 -0.29
C THR A 8 -37.97 8.14 -0.77
N PRO A 9 -38.39 9.29 -1.34
CA PRO A 9 -37.45 10.35 -1.74
C PRO A 9 -36.50 10.81 -0.61
N MET A 10 -37.00 10.92 0.62
CA MET A 10 -36.18 11.28 1.78
C MET A 10 -35.17 10.19 2.15
N GLN A 11 -35.55 8.92 2.02
CA GLN A 11 -34.64 7.80 2.26
C GLN A 11 -33.55 7.70 1.18
N LEU A 12 -33.86 8.06 -0.08
CA LEU A 12 -32.87 8.14 -1.16
C LEU A 12 -31.84 9.25 -0.89
N ILE A 13 -32.27 10.41 -0.41
CA ILE A 13 -31.36 11.51 -0.03
C ILE A 13 -30.45 11.08 1.13
N GLU A 14 -30.99 10.46 2.18
CA GLU A 14 -30.16 10.01 3.30
C GLU A 14 -29.20 8.88 2.88
N LEU A 15 -29.65 7.97 2.01
CA LEU A 15 -28.78 6.94 1.45
C LEU A 15 -27.63 7.55 0.65
N ASP A 16 -27.90 8.55 -0.21
CA ASP A 16 -26.85 9.27 -0.95
C ASP A 16 -25.85 9.94 -0.01
N ARG A 17 -26.33 10.58 1.06
CA ARG A 17 -25.47 11.18 2.09
C ARG A 17 -24.58 10.14 2.76
N VAL A 18 -25.13 8.97 3.13
CA VAL A 18 -24.40 7.87 3.75
C VAL A 18 -23.36 7.30 2.78
N VAL A 19 -23.74 7.01 1.55
CA VAL A 19 -22.85 6.46 0.51
C VAL A 19 -21.71 7.42 0.20
N SER A 20 -22.03 8.70 -0.05
CA SER A 20 -21.04 9.74 -0.33
C SER A 20 -20.08 9.95 0.84
N GLY A 21 -20.60 9.94 2.09
CA GLY A 21 -19.78 10.03 3.29
C GLY A 21 -18.81 8.85 3.45
N LEU A 22 -19.31 7.62 3.26
CA LEU A 22 -18.49 6.41 3.32
C LEU A 22 -17.43 6.36 2.22
N ALA A 23 -17.80 6.72 0.99
CA ALA A 23 -16.87 6.81 -0.14
C ALA A 23 -15.75 7.82 0.14
N LYS A 24 -16.09 8.99 0.71
CA LYS A 24 -15.10 10.00 1.07
C LYS A 24 -14.14 9.51 2.16
N ILE A 25 -14.66 8.86 3.22
CA ILE A 25 -13.82 8.30 4.29
C ILE A 25 -12.89 7.22 3.74
N ARG A 26 -13.38 6.34 2.86
CA ARG A 26 -12.57 5.30 2.23
C ARG A 26 -11.44 5.90 1.39
N SER A 27 -11.74 6.88 0.55
CA SER A 27 -10.73 7.60 -0.23
C SER A 27 -9.66 8.22 0.68
N LEU A 28 -10.05 8.92 1.75
CA LEU A 28 -9.10 9.50 2.71
C LEU A 28 -8.23 8.45 3.40
N LYS A 29 -8.80 7.30 3.79
CA LYS A 29 -8.03 6.20 4.37
C LYS A 29 -6.99 5.68 3.38
N SER A 30 -7.35 5.45 2.13
CA SER A 30 -6.42 5.00 1.09
C SER A 30 -5.29 6.00 0.86
N GLN A 31 -5.59 7.30 0.84
CA GLN A 31 -4.55 8.32 0.74
C GLN A 31 -3.60 8.35 1.95
N LEU A 32 -4.07 7.98 3.15
CA LEU A 32 -3.21 7.85 4.33
C LEU A 32 -2.37 6.57 4.27
N GLU A 33 -2.97 5.45 3.85
CA GLU A 33 -2.26 4.18 3.60
C GLU A 33 -1.12 4.36 2.59
N ALA A 34 -1.33 5.12 1.51
CA ALA A 34 -0.29 5.42 0.54
C ALA A 34 0.86 6.25 1.15
N ARG A 35 0.56 7.27 1.95
CA ARG A 35 1.59 8.07 2.64
C ARG A 35 2.39 7.24 3.64
N GLU A 36 1.74 6.33 4.36
CA GLU A 36 2.42 5.40 5.25
C GLU A 36 3.35 4.47 4.46
N ALA A 37 2.89 3.92 3.33
CA ALA A 37 3.74 3.13 2.44
C ALA A 37 4.95 3.94 1.94
N ALA A 38 4.78 5.19 1.55
CA ALA A 38 5.89 6.05 1.14
C ALA A 38 6.96 6.21 2.23
N LEU A 39 6.55 6.39 3.49
CA LEU A 39 7.49 6.48 4.62
C LEU A 39 8.20 5.14 4.90
N LEU A 40 7.48 4.03 4.79
CA LEU A 40 8.04 2.68 4.96
C LEU A 40 9.04 2.32 3.85
N ALA A 41 8.76 2.71 2.60
CA ALA A 41 9.69 2.55 1.49
C ALA A 41 10.93 3.43 1.63
N ALA A 42 10.78 4.66 2.13
CA ALA A 42 11.90 5.53 2.45
C ALA A 42 12.78 4.92 3.55
N ALA A 43 12.18 4.28 4.56
CA ALA A 43 12.92 3.54 5.59
C ALA A 43 13.69 2.33 5.00
N SER A 44 13.10 1.60 4.05
CA SER A 44 13.81 0.54 3.32
C SER A 44 14.99 1.08 2.53
N SER A 45 14.82 2.21 1.84
CA SER A 45 15.89 2.85 1.07
C SER A 45 17.03 3.30 1.99
N LEU A 46 16.70 3.92 3.13
CA LEU A 46 17.69 4.29 4.15
C LEU A 46 18.46 3.08 4.69
N ALA A 47 17.81 1.93 4.83
CA ALA A 47 18.50 0.70 5.25
C ALA A 47 19.53 0.24 4.21
N CYS A 48 19.21 0.34 2.92
CA CYS A 48 20.14 0.06 1.83
C CYS A 48 21.33 1.04 1.87
N ASP A 49 21.07 2.34 2.00
CA ASP A 49 22.13 3.36 2.06
C ASP A 49 23.10 3.13 3.23
N VAL A 50 22.57 2.76 4.40
CA VAL A 50 23.37 2.42 5.59
C VAL A 50 24.20 1.14 5.34
N ALA A 51 23.61 0.13 4.70
CA ALA A 51 24.30 -1.11 4.38
C ALA A 51 25.49 -0.89 3.42
N ASP A 52 25.28 -0.07 2.38
CA ASP A 52 26.29 0.23 1.36
C ASP A 52 27.46 1.02 1.93
N THR A 53 27.18 1.97 2.84
CA THR A 53 28.22 2.79 3.49
C THR A 53 29.13 1.96 4.40
N GLY A 54 28.59 0.90 5.02
CA GLY A 54 29.28 0.12 6.04
C GLY A 54 30.13 -1.05 5.54
N ALA A 55 30.07 -1.39 4.24
CA ALA A 55 30.68 -2.59 3.65
C ALA A 55 30.50 -3.84 4.54
N HIS A 56 29.29 -4.01 5.08
CA HIS A 56 29.05 -4.97 6.16
C HIS A 56 29.09 -6.43 5.66
N PRO A 57 29.74 -7.36 6.41
CA PRO A 57 29.87 -8.76 6.00
C PRO A 57 28.53 -9.53 5.85
N ASP A 58 27.44 -8.97 6.36
CA ASP A 58 26.11 -9.56 6.40
C ASP A 58 25.19 -9.10 5.26
N GLY A 59 25.74 -8.34 4.29
CA GLY A 59 24.98 -7.84 3.13
C GLY A 59 23.86 -6.87 3.51
N GLY A 60 23.98 -6.15 4.63
CA GLY A 60 23.01 -5.12 5.03
C GLY A 60 21.83 -5.61 5.87
N SER A 61 21.76 -6.90 6.19
CA SER A 61 20.68 -7.48 7.01
C SER A 61 20.54 -6.77 8.37
N MET A 62 21.64 -6.43 9.04
CA MET A 62 21.60 -5.72 10.31
C MET A 62 21.14 -4.27 10.16
N ALA A 63 21.42 -3.60 9.03
CA ALA A 63 20.93 -2.25 8.77
C ALA A 63 19.40 -2.23 8.66
N HIS A 64 18.82 -3.16 7.88
CA HIS A 64 17.36 -3.32 7.80
C HIS A 64 16.73 -3.62 9.16
N ARG A 65 17.29 -4.56 9.93
CA ARG A 65 16.78 -4.90 11.27
C ARG A 65 16.89 -3.74 12.26
N MET A 66 17.96 -2.95 12.19
CA MET A 66 18.14 -1.78 13.04
C MET A 66 17.02 -0.76 12.79
N ILE A 67 16.76 -0.42 11.53
CA ILE A 67 15.73 0.53 11.15
C ILE A 67 14.33 -0.01 11.48
N ALA A 68 14.05 -1.27 11.16
CA ALA A 68 12.79 -1.91 11.49
C ALA A 68 12.53 -1.92 13.00
N SER A 69 13.56 -2.16 13.82
CA SER A 69 13.46 -2.14 15.28
C SER A 69 13.08 -0.75 15.83
N VAL A 70 13.69 0.32 15.31
CA VAL A 70 13.36 1.69 15.71
C VAL A 70 11.90 2.02 15.40
N ILE A 71 11.45 1.68 14.20
CA ILE A 71 10.05 1.90 13.79
C ILE A 71 9.10 1.04 14.63
N SER A 72 9.44 -0.23 14.87
CA SER A 72 8.65 -1.15 15.69
C SER A 72 8.45 -0.64 17.11
N ALA A 73 9.51 -0.12 17.72
CA ALA A 73 9.44 0.49 19.04
C ALA A 73 8.55 1.74 19.05
N ALA A 74 8.65 2.59 18.02
CA ALA A 74 7.84 3.80 17.89
C ALA A 74 6.35 3.51 17.66
N LEU A 75 6.03 2.50 16.83
CA LEU A 75 4.65 2.15 16.45
C LEU A 75 4.00 1.11 17.36
N ARG A 76 4.77 0.50 18.28
CA ARG A 76 4.34 -0.63 19.13
C ARG A 76 3.89 -1.85 18.31
N GLU A 77 4.61 -2.10 17.22
CA GLU A 77 4.38 -3.25 16.35
C GLU A 77 5.54 -4.26 16.45
N SER A 78 5.34 -5.47 15.95
CA SER A 78 6.42 -6.47 15.92
C SER A 78 7.44 -6.12 14.84
N ASP A 79 8.72 -6.37 15.13
CA ASP A 79 9.83 -6.23 14.18
C ASP A 79 9.56 -6.93 12.84
N ARG A 80 8.97 -8.14 12.90
CA ARG A 80 8.58 -8.91 11.72
C ARG A 80 7.49 -8.22 10.91
N THR A 81 6.51 -7.59 11.56
CA THR A 81 5.45 -6.83 10.89
C THR A 81 6.05 -5.64 10.15
N VAL A 82 6.87 -4.84 10.82
CA VAL A 82 7.49 -3.66 10.24
C VAL A 82 8.42 -4.03 9.09
N THR A 83 9.26 -5.04 9.26
CA THR A 83 10.14 -5.55 8.18
C THR A 83 9.33 -5.97 6.95
N THR A 84 8.22 -6.68 7.15
CA THR A 84 7.33 -7.09 6.05
C THR A 84 6.72 -5.89 5.35
N ARG A 85 6.22 -4.91 6.11
CA ARG A 85 5.61 -3.69 5.56
C ARG A 85 6.62 -2.82 4.81
N MET A 86 7.83 -2.66 5.34
CA MET A 86 8.95 -1.99 4.70
C MET A 86 9.26 -2.59 3.32
N GLY A 87 9.40 -3.92 3.25
CA GLY A 87 9.65 -4.62 1.98
C GLY A 87 8.49 -4.46 1.00
N ARG A 88 7.25 -4.70 1.44
CA ARG A 88 6.05 -4.56 0.58
C ARG A 88 5.88 -3.13 0.06
N ALA A 89 6.12 -2.14 0.91
CA ALA A 89 6.02 -0.73 0.53
C ALA A 89 7.12 -0.35 -0.48
N PHE A 90 8.33 -0.85 -0.29
CA PHE A 90 9.42 -0.65 -1.25
C PHE A 90 9.08 -1.25 -2.61
N THR A 91 8.64 -2.51 -2.67
CA THR A 91 8.15 -3.15 -3.91
C THR A 91 7.00 -2.38 -4.54
N LEU A 92 5.99 -1.96 -3.77
CA LEU A 92 4.86 -1.21 -4.30
C LEU A 92 5.31 0.08 -5.02
N ILE A 93 6.27 0.81 -4.46
CA ILE A 93 6.70 2.10 -5.03
C ILE A 93 7.69 1.92 -6.18
N THR A 94 8.55 0.90 -6.10
CA THR A 94 9.60 0.69 -7.11
C THR A 94 9.12 -0.13 -8.30
N ASP A 95 8.33 -1.17 -8.06
CA ASP A 95 7.90 -2.12 -9.09
C ASP A 95 6.48 -1.87 -9.61
N TYR A 96 5.63 -1.16 -8.83
CA TYR A 96 4.21 -0.91 -9.13
C TYR A 96 3.79 0.56 -8.88
N PRO A 97 4.47 1.54 -9.51
CA PRO A 97 4.24 2.96 -9.24
C PRO A 97 2.82 3.42 -9.61
N HIS A 98 2.19 2.87 -10.65
CA HIS A 98 0.82 3.28 -11.01
C HIS A 98 -0.21 2.79 -9.99
N THR A 99 0.03 1.64 -9.38
CA THR A 99 -0.78 1.11 -8.28
C THR A 99 -0.66 2.01 -7.06
N HIS A 100 0.56 2.44 -6.71
CA HIS A 100 0.77 3.42 -5.65
C HIS A 100 0.04 4.75 -5.93
N ASP A 101 0.09 5.24 -7.17
CA ASP A 101 -0.62 6.47 -7.57
C ASP A 101 -2.14 6.31 -7.43
N ALA A 102 -2.69 5.16 -7.80
CA ALA A 102 -4.11 4.87 -7.66
C ALA A 102 -4.58 4.84 -6.18
N VAL A 103 -3.76 4.29 -5.28
CA VAL A 103 -4.02 4.36 -3.83
C VAL A 103 -3.89 5.80 -3.32
N SER A 104 -2.87 6.53 -3.77
CA SER A 104 -2.60 7.93 -3.42
C SER A 104 -3.69 8.90 -3.90
N ALA A 105 -4.39 8.55 -4.97
CA ALA A 105 -5.58 9.27 -5.45
C ALA A 105 -6.87 8.82 -4.72
N GLY A 106 -6.80 7.75 -3.93
CA GLY A 106 -7.95 7.15 -3.26
C GLY A 106 -8.95 6.49 -4.22
N LEU A 107 -8.47 6.04 -5.39
CA LEU A 107 -9.24 5.27 -6.39
C LEU A 107 -9.36 3.80 -5.97
N ILE A 108 -8.30 3.26 -5.36
CA ILE A 108 -8.27 1.90 -4.80
C ILE A 108 -7.77 1.93 -3.35
N THR A 109 -7.99 0.84 -2.62
CA THR A 109 -7.51 0.68 -1.24
C THR A 109 -6.14 0.02 -1.17
N GLY A 110 -5.43 0.15 -0.05
CA GLY A 110 -4.17 -0.58 0.17
C GLY A 110 -4.34 -2.11 0.07
N ALA A 111 -5.52 -2.64 0.39
CA ALA A 111 -5.83 -4.06 0.19
C ALA A 111 -5.85 -4.45 -1.29
N HIS A 112 -6.40 -3.61 -2.17
CA HIS A 112 -6.34 -3.84 -3.63
C HIS A 112 -4.91 -3.79 -4.14
N ALA A 113 -4.12 -2.80 -3.69
CA ALA A 113 -2.71 -2.72 -4.05
C ALA A 113 -1.92 -3.96 -3.63
N GLY A 114 -2.23 -4.51 -2.44
CA GLY A 114 -1.67 -5.77 -1.98
C GLY A 114 -1.97 -6.92 -2.94
N VAL A 115 -3.24 -7.09 -3.35
CA VAL A 115 -3.64 -8.14 -4.31
C VAL A 115 -2.96 -7.95 -5.67
N ILE A 116 -2.91 -6.72 -6.18
CA ILE A 116 -2.27 -6.40 -7.47
C ILE A 116 -0.78 -6.76 -7.43
N THR A 117 -0.08 -6.35 -6.38
CA THR A 117 1.36 -6.62 -6.19
C THR A 117 1.62 -8.12 -6.04
N ASP A 118 0.81 -8.81 -5.24
CA ASP A 118 0.98 -10.24 -4.98
C ASP A 118 0.70 -11.06 -6.26
N ALA A 119 -0.32 -10.72 -7.04
CA ALA A 119 -0.62 -11.38 -8.31
C ALA A 119 0.41 -11.04 -9.41
N GLY A 120 0.96 -9.83 -9.41
CA GLY A 120 2.00 -9.41 -10.35
C GLY A 120 3.37 -10.00 -10.05
N SER A 121 3.60 -10.51 -8.84
CA SER A 121 4.93 -11.01 -8.39
C SER A 121 5.50 -12.14 -9.25
N ILE A 122 4.66 -12.88 -10.00
CA ILE A 122 5.08 -13.91 -10.94
C ILE A 122 5.67 -13.33 -12.25
N VAL A 123 5.43 -12.05 -12.53
CA VAL A 123 5.87 -11.35 -13.75
C VAL A 123 7.25 -10.74 -13.50
N THR A 124 8.29 -11.46 -13.91
CA THR A 124 9.68 -11.07 -13.67
C THR A 124 10.18 -9.98 -14.61
N ASP A 125 9.74 -9.99 -15.86
CA ASP A 125 10.09 -8.99 -16.85
C ASP A 125 9.40 -7.65 -16.56
N GLN A 126 10.18 -6.56 -16.53
CA GLN A 126 9.68 -5.23 -16.17
C GLN A 126 8.61 -4.73 -17.14
N VAL A 127 8.83 -4.87 -18.45
CA VAL A 127 7.88 -4.38 -19.47
C VAL A 127 6.56 -5.12 -19.36
N ASN A 128 6.59 -6.44 -19.16
CA ASN A 128 5.37 -7.22 -18.94
C ASN A 128 4.67 -6.86 -17.62
N ARG A 129 5.42 -6.52 -16.56
CA ARG A 129 4.84 -6.07 -15.29
C ARG A 129 4.17 -4.71 -15.41
N GLU A 130 4.76 -3.77 -16.15
CA GLU A 130 4.15 -2.48 -16.48
C GLU A 130 2.85 -2.66 -17.29
N HIS A 131 2.84 -3.56 -18.28
CA HIS A 131 1.62 -3.90 -19.02
C HIS A 131 0.55 -4.54 -18.15
N TYR A 132 0.93 -5.46 -17.26
CA TYR A 132 0.03 -6.06 -16.27
C TYR A 132 -0.59 -4.97 -15.39
N GLU A 133 0.23 -4.10 -14.82
CA GLU A 133 -0.21 -3.02 -13.94
C GLU A 133 -1.20 -2.08 -14.67
N ALA A 134 -0.87 -1.67 -15.89
CA ALA A 134 -1.75 -0.84 -16.70
C ALA A 134 -3.06 -1.55 -17.10
N ALA A 135 -3.07 -2.88 -17.19
CA ALA A 135 -4.26 -3.66 -17.53
C ALA A 135 -5.23 -3.80 -16.34
N VAL A 136 -4.71 -3.97 -15.12
CA VAL A 136 -5.55 -4.19 -13.92
C VAL A 136 -6.13 -2.91 -13.32
N LEU A 137 -5.61 -1.74 -13.70
CA LEU A 137 -6.07 -0.43 -13.22
C LEU A 137 -7.10 0.25 -14.15
N LYS A 138 -7.53 -0.40 -15.23
CA LYS A 138 -8.58 0.07 -16.13
C LYS A 138 -9.97 -0.27 -15.62
#